data_AF-A0A6A4W2F8-F1
#
_entry.id   AF-A0A6A4W2F8-F1
#
_cell.length_a   1.000
_cell.length_b   1.000
_cell.length_c   1.000
_cell.angle_alpha   90.00
_cell.angle_beta   90.00
_cell.angle_gamma   90.00
#
_symmetry.space_group_name_H-M   'P 1'
#
loop_
_entity.id
_entity.type
_entity.pdbx_description
1 polymer ?
#
loop_
_entity_poly.entity_id
_entity_poly.type
_entity_poly.pdbx_seq_one_letter_code
_entity_poly.pdbx_strand_id
1 'polypeptide(L)'
;MTETEQDAPIRRPVAILEAVDHAHFFTGELPDAVAEGDILSELDGDEARRQLAEQSVAFMEVARAGPAADQAADILRESFNSTGQFLAPLFDLQQLEADGDSSEWARFAQTFLLNIAGDSVALEVESTHVPDLTTLESRHWSVNVTQDPPQASVHMYSSVESTFNPLDSSANPVTSSEIAVKMTSQENLASLLPSAQFGENRSCLEINQAALSSALAAAPETVRERYNRRGKPVTYLADHSVGAGPLWVQERLRLNYTTDSLQVQSITLKTAPGSFIYPGSQYCKLLTPSRALEYIMTDGLRGTQP
;
A
#
# COMPACT_ATOMS: atom_id res chain seq x y z
N MET A 1 -30.45 -10.92 -23.15
CA MET A 1 -29.71 -11.90 -22.33
C MET A 1 -29.12 -11.13 -21.18
N THR A 2 -29.53 -11.45 -19.95
CA THR A 2 -28.88 -10.93 -18.74
C THR A 2 -27.51 -11.57 -18.65
N GLU A 3 -26.48 -10.73 -18.72
CA GLU A 3 -25.07 -11.12 -18.54
C GLU A 3 -24.94 -11.80 -17.17
N THR A 4 -24.44 -13.03 -17.14
CA THR A 4 -24.07 -13.70 -15.89
C THR A 4 -22.61 -13.37 -15.58
N GLU A 5 -22.27 -13.27 -14.30
CA GLU A 5 -20.90 -13.03 -13.81
C GLU A 5 -19.88 -14.04 -14.37
N GLN A 6 -20.35 -15.23 -14.75
CA GLN A 6 -19.57 -16.31 -15.36
C GLN A 6 -19.09 -16.01 -16.80
N ASP A 7 -19.73 -15.08 -17.52
CA ASP A 7 -19.36 -14.72 -18.90
C ASP A 7 -18.30 -13.60 -18.97
N ALA A 8 -18.08 -12.88 -17.87
CA ALA A 8 -17.18 -11.71 -17.82
C ALA A 8 -15.74 -12.02 -18.28
N PRO A 9 -15.09 -13.13 -17.84
CA PRO A 9 -13.71 -13.46 -18.25
C PRO A 9 -13.51 -13.66 -19.75
N ILE A 10 -14.61 -13.85 -20.51
CA ILE A 10 -14.58 -14.17 -21.94
C ILE A 10 -15.04 -12.97 -22.77
N ARG A 11 -16.09 -12.27 -22.31
CA ARG A 11 -16.69 -11.14 -23.06
C ARG A 11 -16.00 -9.81 -22.80
N ARG A 12 -15.39 -9.64 -21.63
CA ARG A 12 -14.68 -8.42 -21.20
C ARG A 12 -13.37 -8.81 -20.49
N PRO A 13 -12.49 -9.58 -21.15
CA PRO A 13 -11.25 -10.02 -20.53
C PRO A 13 -10.37 -8.81 -20.21
N VAL A 14 -9.82 -8.81 -19.01
CA VAL A 14 -8.71 -7.94 -18.61
C VAL A 14 -7.52 -8.86 -18.37
N ALA A 15 -6.43 -8.59 -19.09
CA ALA A 15 -5.22 -9.38 -19.03
C ALA A 15 -4.00 -8.49 -18.76
N ILE A 16 -3.22 -8.84 -17.73
CA ILE A 16 -1.85 -8.39 -17.58
C ILE A 16 -0.96 -9.40 -18.29
N LEU A 17 -0.12 -8.89 -19.19
CA LEU A 17 0.93 -9.68 -19.83
C LEU A 17 2.25 -9.35 -19.16
N GLU A 18 2.81 -10.35 -18.48
CA GLU A 18 4.04 -10.16 -17.72
C GLU A 18 5.17 -9.66 -18.62
N ALA A 19 5.89 -8.66 -18.12
CA ALA A 19 7.00 -8.02 -18.80
C ALA A 19 6.63 -7.37 -20.16
N VAL A 20 5.37 -7.21 -20.54
CA VAL A 20 5.01 -6.34 -21.67
C VAL A 20 4.93 -4.89 -21.19
N ASP A 21 5.56 -3.95 -21.90
CA ASP A 21 5.51 -2.51 -21.64
C ASP A 21 4.66 -1.76 -22.69
N HIS A 22 4.57 -0.43 -22.58
CA HIS A 22 3.78 0.38 -23.51
C HIS A 22 4.44 0.41 -24.89
N ALA A 23 5.76 0.45 -24.96
CA ALA A 23 6.53 0.48 -26.21
C ALA A 23 6.21 -0.71 -27.14
N HIS A 24 5.91 -1.89 -26.59
CA HIS A 24 5.58 -3.08 -27.38
C HIS A 24 4.31 -2.99 -28.24
N PHE A 25 3.42 -2.04 -27.97
CA PHE A 25 2.23 -1.78 -28.79
C PHE A 25 2.54 -0.99 -30.06
N PHE A 26 3.73 -0.40 -30.16
CA PHE A 26 4.12 0.42 -31.29
C PHE A 26 4.94 -0.38 -32.30
N THR A 27 4.86 0.06 -33.55
CA THR A 27 5.80 -0.34 -34.60
C THR A 27 6.44 0.94 -35.15
N GLY A 28 7.77 0.96 -35.25
CA GLY A 28 8.51 2.15 -35.70
C GLY A 28 9.00 3.03 -34.55
N GLU A 29 9.09 4.34 -34.81
CA GLU A 29 9.59 5.33 -33.86
C GLU A 29 8.60 5.55 -32.71
N LEU A 30 9.11 5.49 -31.47
CA LEU A 30 8.31 5.71 -30.28
C LEU A 30 8.05 7.22 -30.08
N PRO A 31 6.85 7.62 -29.66
CA PRO A 31 6.63 8.98 -29.19
C PRO A 31 7.58 9.34 -28.04
N ASP A 32 8.11 10.56 -28.01
CA ASP A 32 9.08 11.02 -26.99
C ASP A 32 8.61 10.71 -25.55
N ALA A 33 7.33 10.96 -25.26
CA ALA A 33 6.77 10.70 -23.93
C ALA A 33 6.82 9.21 -23.52
N VAL A 34 6.72 8.29 -24.47
CA VAL A 34 6.86 6.84 -24.21
C VAL A 34 8.35 6.50 -24.09
N ALA A 35 9.18 7.00 -25.00
CA ALA A 35 10.62 6.74 -24.98
C ALA A 35 11.29 7.21 -23.67
N GLU A 36 10.83 8.32 -23.10
CA GLU A 36 11.38 8.89 -21.86
C GLU A 36 10.70 8.35 -20.59
N GLY A 37 9.40 8.02 -20.67
CA GLY A 37 8.56 7.78 -19.48
C GLY A 37 8.20 6.32 -19.20
N ASP A 38 8.45 5.40 -20.14
CA ASP A 38 8.05 4.01 -20.01
C ASP A 38 8.96 3.19 -19.08
N ILE A 39 8.41 2.10 -18.54
CA ILE A 39 9.18 1.11 -17.79
C ILE A 39 9.71 0.11 -18.80
N LEU A 40 11.02 0.17 -19.07
CA LEU A 40 11.64 -0.71 -20.06
C LEU A 40 11.45 -2.18 -19.72
N SER A 41 10.98 -2.94 -20.69
CA SER A 41 10.76 -4.38 -20.60
C SER A 41 12.04 -5.23 -20.67
N GLU A 42 12.03 -6.40 -20.02
CA GLU A 42 13.02 -7.47 -20.24
C GLU A 42 12.74 -8.35 -21.49
N LEU A 43 11.57 -8.23 -22.11
CA LEU A 43 11.18 -9.03 -23.27
C LEU A 43 11.74 -8.45 -24.56
N ASP A 44 12.03 -9.35 -25.49
CA ASP A 44 12.20 -8.96 -26.88
C ASP A 44 10.86 -8.50 -27.49
N GLY A 45 10.91 -7.50 -28.36
CA GLY A 45 9.72 -6.91 -28.94
C GLY A 45 8.90 -7.88 -29.80
N ASP A 46 9.52 -8.85 -30.47
CA ASP A 46 8.80 -9.87 -31.25
C ASP A 46 8.11 -10.89 -30.33
N GLU A 47 8.72 -11.20 -29.19
CA GLU A 47 8.09 -12.04 -28.16
C GLU A 47 6.87 -11.36 -27.56
N ALA A 48 7.02 -10.10 -27.13
CA ALA A 48 5.91 -9.34 -26.56
C ALA A 48 4.75 -9.16 -27.55
N ARG A 49 5.04 -8.84 -28.82
CA ARG A 49 4.01 -8.74 -29.86
C ARG A 49 3.32 -10.07 -30.14
N ARG A 50 4.00 -11.20 -29.98
CA ARG A 50 3.37 -12.52 -30.12
C ARG A 50 2.35 -12.76 -29.01
N GLN A 51 2.68 -12.43 -27.77
CA GLN A 51 1.74 -12.53 -26.64
C GLN A 51 0.52 -11.60 -26.85
N LEU A 52 0.76 -10.36 -27.27
CA LEU A 52 -0.31 -9.41 -27.60
C LEU A 52 -1.23 -9.91 -28.73
N ALA A 53 -0.65 -10.50 -29.78
CA ALA A 53 -1.39 -11.06 -30.90
C ALA A 53 -2.23 -12.26 -30.48
N GLU A 54 -1.71 -13.16 -29.65
CA GLU A 54 -2.43 -14.33 -29.14
C GLU A 54 -3.72 -13.92 -28.40
N GLN A 55 -3.61 -12.94 -27.48
CA GLN A 55 -4.77 -12.41 -26.75
C GLN A 55 -5.79 -11.75 -27.69
N SER A 56 -5.30 -10.96 -28.64
CA SER A 56 -6.16 -10.25 -29.59
C SER A 56 -6.90 -11.22 -30.51
N VAL A 57 -6.21 -12.26 -31.00
CA VAL A 57 -6.80 -13.31 -31.84
C VAL A 57 -7.82 -14.11 -31.04
N ALA A 58 -7.51 -14.50 -29.81
CA ALA A 58 -8.45 -15.21 -28.94
C ALA A 58 -9.74 -14.40 -28.73
N PHE A 59 -9.62 -13.11 -28.43
CA PHE A 59 -10.77 -12.21 -28.30
C PHE A 59 -11.61 -12.16 -29.59
N MET A 60 -10.97 -12.01 -30.75
CA MET A 60 -11.68 -11.98 -32.04
C MET A 60 -12.38 -13.30 -32.38
N GLU A 61 -11.74 -14.45 -32.10
CA GLU A 61 -12.34 -15.79 -32.31
C GLU A 61 -13.61 -15.97 -31.48
N VAL A 62 -13.58 -15.59 -30.20
CA VAL A 62 -14.75 -15.63 -29.32
C VAL A 62 -15.84 -14.68 -29.83
N ALA A 63 -15.49 -13.42 -30.10
CA ALA A 63 -16.44 -12.38 -30.47
C ALA A 63 -17.19 -12.70 -31.77
N ARG A 64 -16.53 -13.38 -32.72
CA ARG A 64 -17.12 -13.79 -34.00
C ARG A 64 -17.76 -15.17 -34.00
N ALA A 65 -17.75 -15.88 -32.87
CA ALA A 65 -18.08 -17.30 -32.78
C ALA A 65 -17.33 -18.14 -33.84
N GLY A 66 -16.02 -17.91 -33.94
CA GLY A 66 -15.15 -18.53 -34.92
C GLY A 66 -14.93 -20.04 -34.68
N PRO A 67 -14.27 -20.74 -35.62
CA PRO A 67 -14.05 -22.19 -35.53
C PRO A 67 -13.24 -22.63 -34.30
N ALA A 68 -12.46 -21.72 -33.71
CA ALA A 68 -11.63 -21.97 -32.52
C ALA A 68 -12.17 -21.25 -31.26
N ALA A 69 -13.44 -20.83 -31.24
CA ALA A 69 -14.00 -20.02 -30.16
C ALA A 69 -13.86 -20.68 -28.77
N ASP A 70 -14.00 -22.00 -28.66
CA ASP A 70 -13.88 -22.70 -27.38
C ASP A 70 -12.43 -22.64 -26.84
N GLN A 71 -11.44 -22.93 -27.67
CA GLN A 71 -10.02 -22.83 -27.30
C GLN A 71 -9.63 -21.39 -26.98
N ALA A 72 -10.13 -20.43 -27.77
CA ALA A 72 -9.90 -19.01 -27.53
C ALA A 72 -10.51 -18.54 -26.20
N ALA A 73 -11.70 -19.05 -25.84
CA ALA A 73 -12.30 -18.77 -24.55
C ALA A 73 -11.46 -19.30 -23.38
N ASP A 74 -10.80 -20.45 -23.54
CA ASP A 74 -9.89 -20.99 -22.52
C ASP A 74 -8.68 -20.05 -22.30
N ILE A 75 -8.07 -19.55 -23.38
CA ILE A 75 -6.95 -18.58 -23.33
C ILE A 75 -7.36 -17.31 -22.56
N LEU A 76 -8.53 -16.76 -22.87
CA LEU A 76 -9.02 -15.53 -22.21
C LEU A 76 -9.31 -15.77 -20.72
N ARG A 77 -9.91 -16.92 -20.37
CA ARG A 77 -10.15 -17.30 -18.96
C ARG A 77 -8.86 -17.48 -18.19
N GLU A 78 -7.88 -18.15 -18.78
CA GLU A 78 -6.57 -18.35 -18.16
C GLU A 78 -5.88 -17.01 -17.89
N SER A 79 -5.88 -16.12 -18.89
CA SER A 79 -5.26 -14.79 -18.79
C SER A 79 -5.97 -13.90 -17.75
N PHE A 80 -7.30 -13.95 -17.71
CA PHE A 80 -8.09 -13.25 -16.70
C PHE A 80 -7.79 -13.77 -15.28
N ASN A 81 -7.76 -15.09 -15.10
CA ASN A 81 -7.47 -15.71 -13.81
C ASN A 81 -6.04 -15.41 -13.35
N SER A 82 -5.06 -15.50 -14.27
CA SER A 82 -3.66 -15.15 -13.99
C SER A 82 -3.53 -13.69 -13.56
N THR A 83 -4.25 -12.77 -14.24
CA THR A 83 -4.29 -11.35 -13.86
C THR A 83 -4.83 -11.16 -12.45
N GLY A 84 -5.92 -11.85 -12.11
CA GLY A 84 -6.47 -11.84 -10.75
C GLY A 84 -5.46 -12.32 -9.71
N GLN A 85 -4.74 -13.42 -9.99
CA GLN A 85 -3.70 -13.95 -9.10
C GLN A 85 -2.51 -12.99 -8.96
N PHE A 86 -2.10 -12.36 -10.06
CA PHE A 86 -0.99 -11.41 -10.08
C PHE A 86 -1.29 -10.14 -9.27
N LEU A 87 -2.53 -9.64 -9.34
CA LEU A 87 -2.96 -8.44 -8.60
C LEU A 87 -3.47 -8.71 -7.19
N ALA A 88 -3.79 -9.96 -6.84
CA ALA A 88 -4.31 -10.32 -5.52
C ALA A 88 -3.49 -9.74 -4.35
N PRO A 89 -2.14 -9.82 -4.35
CA PRO A 89 -1.34 -9.23 -3.27
C PRO A 89 -1.56 -7.73 -3.07
N LEU A 90 -1.81 -6.97 -4.15
CA LEU A 90 -2.08 -5.54 -4.07
C LEU A 90 -3.41 -5.27 -3.34
N PHE A 91 -4.47 -6.01 -3.71
CA PHE A 91 -5.78 -5.88 -3.07
C PHE A 91 -5.78 -6.41 -1.63
N ASP A 92 -5.03 -7.47 -1.34
CA ASP A 92 -4.88 -7.99 0.01
C ASP A 92 -4.20 -6.97 0.92
N LEU A 93 -3.13 -6.32 0.44
CA LEU A 93 -2.47 -5.25 1.19
C LEU A 93 -3.33 -3.99 1.31
N GLN A 94 -4.16 -3.67 0.31
CA GLN A 94 -5.07 -2.53 0.37
C GLN A 94 -6.16 -2.74 1.44
N GLN A 95 -6.67 -3.97 1.59
CA GLN A 95 -7.61 -4.32 2.66
C GLN A 95 -7.03 -4.13 4.07
N LEU A 96 -5.70 -4.23 4.25
CA LEU A 96 -5.08 -3.93 5.54
C LEU A 96 -5.22 -2.46 5.94
N GLU A 97 -5.35 -1.56 4.98
CA GLU A 97 -5.44 -0.11 5.23
C GLU A 97 -6.79 0.27 5.78
N ALA A 98 -7.85 -0.26 5.19
CA ALA A 98 -9.23 -0.12 5.63
C ALA A 98 -10.08 -1.31 5.15
N ASP A 99 -10.74 -1.98 6.10
CA ASP A 99 -11.81 -2.95 5.84
C ASP A 99 -13.05 -2.53 6.64
N GLY A 100 -14.02 -1.96 5.92
CA GLY A 100 -15.16 -1.25 6.49
C GLY A 100 -14.71 -0.13 7.43
N ASP A 101 -15.10 -0.22 8.69
CA ASP A 101 -14.79 0.76 9.74
C ASP A 101 -13.53 0.41 10.54
N SER A 102 -12.67 -0.51 10.06
CA SER A 102 -11.47 -0.98 10.77
C SER A 102 -10.21 -0.91 9.91
N SER A 103 -9.03 -0.99 10.53
CA SER A 103 -7.73 -0.91 9.84
C SER A 103 -6.68 -1.79 10.51
N GLU A 104 -6.35 -2.91 9.88
CA GLU A 104 -5.34 -3.86 10.37
C GLU A 104 -3.94 -3.26 10.42
N TRP A 105 -3.60 -2.45 9.44
CA TRP A 105 -2.31 -1.79 9.36
C TRP A 105 -2.15 -0.78 10.50
N ALA A 106 -3.21 -0.05 10.86
CA ALA A 106 -3.19 0.81 12.03
C ALA A 106 -3.09 0.01 13.34
N ARG A 107 -3.74 -1.16 13.45
CA ARG A 107 -3.60 -2.05 14.64
C ARG A 107 -2.17 -2.56 14.78
N PHE A 108 -1.58 -2.98 13.66
CA PHE A 108 -0.17 -3.34 13.59
C PHE A 108 0.71 -2.17 14.05
N ALA A 109 0.50 -0.96 13.52
CA ALA A 109 1.27 0.22 13.89
C ALA A 109 1.21 0.52 15.40
N GLN A 110 0.02 0.51 16.00
CA GLN A 110 -0.16 0.73 17.45
C GLN A 110 0.55 -0.34 18.28
N THR A 111 0.39 -1.62 17.91
CA THR A 111 1.02 -2.75 18.62
C THR A 111 2.55 -2.69 18.50
N PHE A 112 3.03 -2.41 17.28
CA PHE A 112 4.44 -2.28 16.96
C PHE A 112 5.07 -1.13 17.74
N LEU A 113 4.38 0.01 17.86
CA LEU A 113 4.85 1.18 18.60
C LEU A 113 4.90 0.94 20.10
N LEU A 114 3.91 0.26 20.66
CA LEU A 114 3.89 -0.08 22.09
C LEU A 114 5.04 -1.03 22.46
N ASN A 115 5.40 -1.97 21.58
CA ASN A 115 6.55 -2.86 21.75
C ASN A 115 6.64 -3.48 23.16
N ILE A 116 5.54 -4.06 23.62
CA ILE A 116 5.44 -4.71 24.94
C ILE A 116 6.33 -5.96 24.94
N ALA A 117 7.13 -6.14 26.00
CA ALA A 117 8.05 -7.26 26.10
C ALA A 117 7.33 -8.51 26.62
N GLY A 118 7.38 -9.59 25.84
CA GLY A 118 6.77 -10.88 26.17
C GLY A 118 5.28 -10.75 26.50
N ASP A 119 4.82 -11.52 27.48
CA ASP A 119 3.43 -11.51 27.96
C ASP A 119 3.23 -10.57 29.17
N SER A 120 4.05 -9.52 29.29
CA SER A 120 4.00 -8.63 30.46
C SER A 120 2.73 -7.80 30.57
N VAL A 121 1.95 -7.70 29.49
CA VAL A 121 0.60 -7.10 29.46
C VAL A 121 -0.28 -7.91 28.51
N ALA A 122 -1.48 -8.27 28.93
CA ALA A 122 -2.50 -8.73 27.98
C ALA A 122 -3.06 -7.50 27.24
N LEU A 123 -2.66 -7.35 25.97
CA LEU A 123 -3.00 -6.19 25.14
C LEU A 123 -4.13 -6.51 24.15
N GLU A 124 -5.14 -5.67 24.14
CA GLU A 124 -6.17 -5.61 23.10
C GLU A 124 -6.06 -4.27 22.36
N VAL A 125 -6.04 -4.31 21.02
CA VAL A 125 -5.98 -3.12 20.18
C VAL A 125 -7.15 -3.12 19.22
N GLU A 126 -7.99 -2.09 19.33
CA GLU A 126 -9.11 -1.83 18.44
C GLU A 126 -8.81 -0.63 17.54
N SER A 127 -9.23 -0.72 16.28
CA SER A 127 -9.12 0.36 15.29
C SER A 127 -10.49 0.81 14.85
N THR A 128 -10.69 2.12 14.74
CA THR A 128 -11.78 2.69 13.94
C THR A 128 -11.23 3.52 12.79
N HIS A 129 -11.49 3.05 11.57
CA HIS A 129 -11.26 3.81 10.36
C HIS A 129 -12.35 4.88 10.20
N VAL A 130 -11.96 6.08 9.77
CA VAL A 130 -12.87 7.20 9.48
C VAL A 130 -12.59 7.75 8.08
N PRO A 131 -13.61 8.30 7.39
CA PRO A 131 -13.56 8.53 5.95
C PRO A 131 -12.58 9.62 5.50
N ASP A 132 -12.21 10.56 6.38
CA ASP A 132 -11.33 11.66 6.03
C ASP A 132 -10.60 12.25 7.25
N LEU A 133 -9.55 13.04 7.00
CA LEU A 133 -8.80 13.71 8.07
C LEU A 133 -9.62 14.72 8.87
N THR A 134 -10.68 15.32 8.31
CA THR A 134 -11.52 16.28 9.03
C THR A 134 -12.28 15.56 10.14
N THR A 135 -12.82 14.39 9.83
CA THR A 135 -13.46 13.50 10.79
C THR A 135 -12.43 13.02 11.80
N LEU A 136 -11.25 12.58 11.33
CA LEU A 136 -10.15 12.12 12.20
C LEU A 136 -9.68 13.21 13.17
N GLU A 137 -9.64 14.48 12.78
CA GLU A 137 -9.19 15.60 13.61
C GLU A 137 -9.92 15.64 14.96
N SER A 138 -11.24 15.41 14.94
CA SER A 138 -12.08 15.42 16.14
C SER A 138 -12.05 14.14 16.97
N ARG A 139 -11.39 13.08 16.48
CA ARG A 139 -11.25 11.80 17.18
C ARG A 139 -9.99 11.75 18.04
N HIS A 140 -10.10 11.03 19.15
CA HIS A 140 -9.03 10.81 20.10
C HIS A 140 -9.01 9.35 20.49
N TRP A 141 -7.82 8.77 20.54
CA TRP A 141 -7.63 7.42 21.07
C TRP A 141 -8.01 7.38 22.56
N SER A 142 -8.23 6.17 23.07
CA SER A 142 -8.46 5.92 24.49
C SER A 142 -7.69 4.69 24.95
N VAL A 143 -7.39 4.64 26.24
CA VAL A 143 -6.71 3.50 26.86
C VAL A 143 -7.38 3.18 28.19
N ASN A 144 -7.73 1.92 28.39
CA ASN A 144 -8.21 1.38 29.65
C ASN A 144 -7.20 0.36 30.16
N VAL A 145 -6.83 0.44 31.44
CA VAL A 145 -5.83 -0.45 32.03
C VAL A 145 -6.31 -1.11 33.32
N THR A 146 -5.86 -2.33 33.55
CA THR A 146 -5.96 -3.05 34.82
C THR A 146 -4.55 -3.38 35.28
N GLN A 147 -4.22 -3.17 36.56
CA GLN A 147 -2.84 -3.33 37.04
C GLN A 147 -2.51 -4.76 37.53
N ASP A 148 -3.50 -5.52 37.95
CA ASP A 148 -3.31 -6.86 38.53
C ASP A 148 -4.44 -7.83 38.09
N PRO A 149 -4.19 -8.71 37.10
CA PRO A 149 -2.99 -8.75 36.25
C PRO A 149 -2.92 -7.53 35.30
N PRO A 150 -1.72 -7.19 34.78
CA PRO A 150 -1.55 -6.09 33.83
C PRO A 150 -2.30 -6.37 32.52
N GLN A 151 -3.30 -5.56 32.22
CA GLN A 151 -4.09 -5.62 30.99
C GLN A 151 -4.26 -4.21 30.43
N ALA A 152 -4.30 -4.10 29.10
CA ALA A 152 -4.54 -2.84 28.41
C ALA A 152 -5.48 -3.06 27.23
N SER A 153 -6.52 -2.24 27.13
CA SER A 153 -7.36 -2.12 25.94
C SER A 153 -7.18 -0.73 25.34
N VAL A 154 -6.67 -0.68 24.12
CA VAL A 154 -6.35 0.56 23.39
C VAL A 154 -7.30 0.67 22.21
N HIS A 155 -8.02 1.80 22.13
CA HIS A 155 -8.82 2.13 20.96
C HIS A 155 -8.19 3.31 20.23
N MET A 156 -7.95 3.18 18.93
CA MET A 156 -7.33 4.21 18.10
C MET A 156 -8.13 4.48 16.83
N TYR A 157 -7.73 5.55 16.12
CA TYR A 157 -8.39 5.98 14.90
C TYR A 157 -7.41 6.13 13.75
N SER A 158 -7.85 5.76 12.55
CA SER A 158 -7.10 5.94 11.31
C SER A 158 -7.96 6.56 10.20
N SER A 159 -7.31 7.16 9.21
CA SER A 159 -7.94 7.61 7.98
C SER A 159 -6.97 7.42 6.83
N VAL A 160 -7.49 6.94 5.69
CA VAL A 160 -6.71 6.61 4.50
C VAL A 160 -6.91 7.74 3.51
N GLU A 161 -5.82 8.31 3.01
CA GLU A 161 -5.88 9.43 2.07
C GLU A 161 -5.45 8.95 0.69
N SER A 162 -6.31 9.15 -0.30
CA SER A 162 -6.01 8.85 -1.70
C SER A 162 -5.71 10.14 -2.47
N THR A 163 -4.83 10.09 -3.47
CA THR A 163 -4.59 11.24 -4.35
C THR A 163 -5.84 11.52 -5.20
N PHE A 164 -6.48 12.66 -5.00
CA PHE A 164 -7.59 13.13 -5.86
C PHE A 164 -7.02 13.80 -7.13
N ASN A 165 -7.34 13.27 -8.32
CA ASN A 165 -7.14 13.96 -9.60
C ASN A 165 -8.47 14.02 -10.37
N PRO A 166 -9.00 15.21 -10.67
CA PRO A 166 -10.29 15.37 -11.32
C PRO A 166 -10.29 15.13 -12.85
N LEU A 167 -9.14 14.84 -13.47
CA LEU A 167 -9.01 14.71 -14.93
C LEU A 167 -8.72 13.29 -15.43
N ASP A 168 -8.72 12.31 -14.54
CA ASP A 168 -8.19 10.99 -14.84
C ASP A 168 -9.04 9.87 -14.23
N SER A 169 -9.43 8.90 -15.06
CA SER A 169 -10.13 7.69 -14.63
C SER A 169 -9.21 6.47 -14.45
N SER A 170 -7.89 6.55 -14.71
CA SER A 170 -7.01 5.37 -14.58
C SER A 170 -5.46 5.57 -14.55
N ALA A 171 -4.88 6.75 -14.27
CA ALA A 171 -3.41 6.96 -14.24
C ALA A 171 -2.83 7.53 -12.92
N ASN A 172 -3.59 7.52 -11.82
CA ASN A 172 -3.06 7.69 -10.46
C ASN A 172 -2.82 6.34 -9.76
N PRO A 173 -2.02 6.34 -8.67
CA PRO A 173 -2.00 5.21 -7.74
C PRO A 173 -3.41 4.78 -7.38
N VAL A 174 -3.74 3.50 -7.65
CA VAL A 174 -4.95 2.87 -7.09
C VAL A 174 -4.83 2.79 -5.56
N THR A 175 -3.59 2.79 -5.08
CA THR A 175 -3.24 2.72 -3.68
C THR A 175 -3.30 4.09 -3.01
N SER A 176 -3.48 4.06 -1.69
CA SER A 176 -3.49 5.28 -0.89
C SER A 176 -2.15 6.02 -0.92
N SER A 177 -2.20 7.34 -0.81
CA SER A 177 -1.01 8.17 -0.68
C SER A 177 -0.40 8.10 0.72
N GLU A 178 -1.24 7.93 1.73
CA GLU A 178 -0.86 7.74 3.13
C GLU A 178 -2.01 7.12 3.92
N ILE A 179 -1.67 6.61 5.10
CA ILE A 179 -2.63 6.45 6.21
C ILE A 179 -2.21 7.35 7.37
N ALA A 180 -3.16 8.11 7.89
CA ALA A 180 -2.98 8.93 9.08
C ALA A 180 -3.52 8.16 10.29
N VAL A 181 -2.70 7.96 11.32
CA VAL A 181 -3.08 7.18 12.51
C VAL A 181 -2.85 7.97 13.78
N LYS A 182 -3.87 8.04 14.63
CA LYS A 182 -3.82 8.66 15.96
C LYS A 182 -3.71 7.61 17.05
N MET A 183 -2.50 7.39 17.56
CA MET A 183 -2.18 6.34 18.53
C MET A 183 -1.82 6.89 19.91
N THR A 184 -1.84 6.01 20.90
CA THR A 184 -1.19 6.24 22.20
C THR A 184 0.28 5.84 22.13
N SER A 185 1.14 6.53 22.88
CA SER A 185 2.58 6.27 22.94
C SER A 185 2.93 5.14 23.91
N GLN A 186 4.10 4.50 23.69
CA GLN A 186 4.65 3.54 24.66
C GLN A 186 4.85 4.19 26.03
N GLU A 187 5.37 5.41 26.08
CA GLU A 187 5.62 6.11 27.34
C GLU A 187 4.34 6.38 28.14
N ASN A 188 3.22 6.62 27.44
CA ASN A 188 1.93 6.76 28.08
C ASN A 188 1.49 5.46 28.74
N LEU A 189 1.52 4.35 27.98
CA LEU A 189 1.11 3.06 28.52
C LEU A 189 2.03 2.61 29.67
N ALA A 190 3.34 2.84 29.57
CA ALA A 190 4.29 2.57 30.63
C ALA A 190 4.02 3.38 31.92
N SER A 191 3.54 4.62 31.78
CA SER A 191 3.16 5.44 32.94
C SER A 191 1.89 4.92 33.64
N LEU A 192 0.99 4.27 32.90
CA LEU A 192 -0.25 3.70 33.41
C LEU A 192 -0.07 2.29 34.00
N LEU A 193 0.93 1.55 33.50
CA LEU A 193 1.28 0.19 33.92
C LEU A 193 2.77 0.12 34.34
N PRO A 194 3.15 0.62 35.51
CA PRO A 194 4.56 0.66 35.94
C PRO A 194 5.21 -0.73 36.13
N SER A 195 4.40 -1.78 36.29
CA SER A 195 4.85 -3.17 36.41
C SER A 195 5.10 -3.87 35.07
N ALA A 196 4.63 -3.28 33.96
CA ALA A 196 4.80 -3.83 32.62
C ALA A 196 6.23 -3.62 32.10
N GLN A 197 6.64 -4.49 31.17
CA GLN A 197 7.95 -4.41 30.54
C GLN A 197 7.78 -4.01 29.08
N PHE A 198 8.60 -3.06 28.63
CA PHE A 198 8.58 -2.57 27.26
C PHE A 198 9.97 -2.72 26.66
N GLY A 199 10.02 -2.99 25.35
CA GLY A 199 11.25 -2.96 24.58
C GLY A 199 11.68 -1.53 24.26
N GLU A 200 12.64 -1.39 23.33
CA GLU A 200 13.08 -0.08 22.87
C GLU A 200 11.95 0.71 22.21
N ASN A 201 11.99 2.03 22.40
CA ASN A 201 11.06 2.96 21.78
C ASN A 201 11.14 2.89 20.25
N ARG A 202 9.98 2.79 19.60
CA ARG A 202 9.88 2.77 18.14
C ARG A 202 9.31 4.07 17.56
N SER A 203 9.69 4.35 16.33
CA SER A 203 9.39 5.56 15.56
C SER A 203 8.37 5.31 14.45
N CYS A 204 7.80 6.39 13.89
CA CYS A 204 6.93 6.27 12.71
C CYS A 204 7.76 5.84 11.48
N LEU A 205 9.03 6.22 11.43
CA LEU A 205 10.02 5.76 10.45
C LEU A 205 10.09 4.23 10.38
N GLU A 206 10.22 3.55 11.52
CA GLU A 206 10.32 2.08 11.57
C GLU A 206 9.03 1.39 11.11
N ILE A 207 7.87 2.00 11.35
CA ILE A 207 6.60 1.51 10.81
C ILE A 207 6.58 1.64 9.28
N ASN A 208 7.12 2.73 8.72
CA ASN A 208 7.26 2.88 7.27
C ASN A 208 8.23 1.86 6.67
N GLN A 209 9.30 1.48 7.39
CA GLN A 209 10.18 0.38 6.98
C GLN A 209 9.46 -0.97 6.95
N ALA A 210 8.58 -1.20 7.95
CA ALA A 210 7.74 -2.39 7.97
C ALA A 210 6.78 -2.43 6.77
N ALA A 211 6.25 -1.30 6.30
CA ALA A 211 5.39 -1.24 5.12
C ALA A 211 6.09 -1.80 3.86
N LEU A 212 7.33 -1.40 3.61
CA LEU A 212 8.12 -1.94 2.50
C LEU A 212 8.43 -3.42 2.69
N SER A 213 8.71 -3.83 3.93
CA SER A 213 9.01 -5.24 4.24
C SER A 213 7.80 -6.13 3.98
N SER A 214 6.59 -5.69 4.37
CA SER A 214 5.32 -6.35 4.04
C SER A 214 5.09 -6.40 2.54
N ALA A 215 5.36 -5.31 1.82
CA ALA A 215 5.22 -5.26 0.37
C ALA A 215 6.16 -6.23 -0.36
N LEU A 216 7.45 -6.27 0.02
CA LEU A 216 8.42 -7.22 -0.53
C LEU A 216 8.08 -8.67 -0.21
N ALA A 217 7.46 -8.94 0.94
CA ALA A 217 7.02 -10.28 1.31
C ALA A 217 5.79 -10.74 0.49
N ALA A 218 4.91 -9.81 0.15
CA ALA A 218 3.68 -10.09 -0.61
C ALA A 218 3.90 -10.07 -2.14
N ALA A 219 4.92 -9.36 -2.63
CA ALA A 219 5.19 -9.22 -4.05
C ALA A 219 5.37 -10.60 -4.74
N PRO A 220 4.79 -10.80 -5.93
CA PRO A 220 5.10 -11.95 -6.77
C PRO A 220 6.61 -12.12 -6.95
N GLU A 221 7.09 -13.35 -7.03
CA GLU A 221 8.53 -13.63 -7.07
C GLU A 221 9.23 -12.90 -8.22
N THR A 222 8.64 -12.91 -9.42
CA THR A 222 9.16 -12.21 -10.61
C THR A 222 9.26 -10.70 -10.40
N VAL A 223 8.25 -10.10 -9.77
CA VAL A 223 8.23 -8.66 -9.41
C VAL A 223 9.33 -8.35 -8.39
N ARG A 224 9.44 -9.16 -7.33
CA ARG A 224 10.43 -8.97 -6.27
C ARG A 224 11.85 -9.09 -6.81
N GLU A 225 12.12 -10.08 -7.65
CA GLU A 225 13.41 -10.27 -8.29
C GLU A 225 13.77 -9.11 -9.21
N ARG A 226 12.82 -8.65 -10.03
CA ARG A 226 12.99 -7.47 -10.90
C ARG A 226 13.35 -6.23 -10.08
N TYR A 227 12.62 -5.97 -9.01
CA TYR A 227 12.89 -4.84 -8.12
C TYR A 227 14.25 -4.97 -7.41
N ASN A 228 14.61 -6.16 -6.92
CA ASN A 228 15.91 -6.36 -6.28
C ASN A 228 17.08 -6.19 -7.26
N ARG A 229 16.89 -6.52 -8.54
CA ARG A 229 17.93 -6.41 -9.57
C ARG A 229 18.17 -4.96 -10.00
N ARG A 230 17.11 -4.19 -10.24
CA ARG A 230 17.22 -2.87 -10.88
C ARG A 230 16.29 -1.79 -10.31
N GLY A 231 15.53 -2.09 -9.26
CA GLY A 231 14.64 -1.13 -8.61
C GLY A 231 15.41 -0.06 -7.86
N LYS A 232 14.90 1.16 -7.89
CA LYS A 232 15.39 2.28 -7.09
C LYS A 232 15.03 2.03 -5.63
N PRO A 233 16.00 2.01 -4.69
CA PRO A 233 15.72 1.72 -3.29
C PRO A 233 14.79 2.76 -2.66
N VAL A 234 14.15 2.36 -1.56
CA VAL A 234 13.46 3.27 -0.64
C VAL A 234 14.40 3.64 0.50
N THR A 235 14.48 4.93 0.79
CA THR A 235 15.29 5.51 1.85
C THR A 235 14.39 6.24 2.82
N TYR A 236 14.71 6.16 4.11
CA TYR A 236 13.86 6.70 5.17
C TYR A 236 14.57 7.85 5.88
N LEU A 237 13.89 8.99 5.98
CA LEU A 237 14.37 10.16 6.69
C LEU A 237 13.77 10.19 8.09
N ALA A 238 14.49 10.79 9.04
CA ALA A 238 14.00 10.99 10.41
C ALA A 238 12.63 11.68 10.43
N ASP A 239 11.76 11.24 11.34
CA ASP A 239 10.39 11.76 11.49
C ASP A 239 10.39 13.28 11.66
N HIS A 240 9.49 13.96 10.96
CA HIS A 240 9.27 15.39 11.11
C HIS A 240 8.22 15.63 12.19
N SER A 241 8.65 16.11 13.36
CA SER A 241 7.76 16.39 14.49
C SER A 241 7.10 17.75 14.37
N VAL A 242 5.77 17.78 14.47
CA VAL A 242 4.96 18.99 14.54
C VAL A 242 4.40 19.20 15.94
N GLY A 243 4.23 20.47 16.34
CA GLY A 243 3.86 20.84 17.72
C GLY A 243 2.36 20.88 18.01
N ALA A 244 1.49 20.74 17.01
CA ALA A 244 0.05 20.93 17.19
C ALA A 244 -0.79 20.03 16.27
N GLY A 245 -1.96 19.60 16.77
CA GLY A 245 -2.89 18.71 16.05
C GLY A 245 -3.31 19.23 14.68
N PRO A 246 -3.75 20.50 14.55
CA PRO A 246 -4.13 21.07 13.25
C PRO A 246 -2.98 21.08 12.23
N LEU A 247 -1.73 21.30 12.68
CA LEU A 247 -0.56 21.23 11.79
C LEU A 247 -0.33 19.80 11.29
N TRP A 248 -0.49 18.80 12.17
CA TRP A 248 -0.38 17.39 11.80
C TRP A 248 -1.45 16.96 10.77
N VAL A 249 -2.66 17.49 10.89
CA VAL A 249 -3.77 17.24 9.95
C VAL A 249 -3.49 17.86 8.57
N GLN A 250 -2.88 19.04 8.52
CA GLN A 250 -2.59 19.76 7.28
C GLN A 250 -1.40 19.18 6.52
N GLU A 251 -0.40 18.67 7.22
CA GLU A 251 0.75 18.05 6.59
C GLU A 251 0.44 16.61 6.12
N ARG A 252 1.25 16.15 5.15
CA ARG A 252 1.17 14.83 4.53
C ARG A 252 2.51 14.12 4.64
N LEU A 253 2.48 12.79 4.60
CA LEU A 253 3.62 11.93 4.36
C LEU A 253 4.41 12.48 3.16
N ARG A 254 5.69 12.71 3.37
CA ARG A 254 6.54 13.25 2.30
C ARG A 254 7.13 12.09 1.53
N LEU A 255 6.70 11.97 0.28
CA LEU A 255 7.22 11.04 -0.72
C LEU A 255 8.01 11.85 -1.75
N ASN A 256 9.34 11.85 -1.64
CA ASN A 256 10.21 12.59 -2.55
C ASN A 256 10.91 11.62 -3.50
N TYR A 257 10.49 11.65 -4.77
CA TYR A 257 11.05 10.84 -5.85
C TYR A 257 12.31 11.53 -6.38
N THR A 258 13.46 10.89 -6.19
CA THR A 258 14.73 11.36 -6.73
C THR A 258 15.12 10.53 -7.95
N THR A 259 16.24 10.88 -8.59
CA THR A 259 16.83 10.08 -9.67
C THR A 259 17.13 8.65 -9.23
N ASP A 260 17.56 8.46 -7.98
CA ASP A 260 18.17 7.22 -7.51
C ASP A 260 17.35 6.48 -6.44
N SER A 261 16.39 7.15 -5.81
CA SER A 261 15.60 6.55 -4.71
C SER A 261 14.26 7.25 -4.49
N LEU A 262 13.37 6.55 -3.77
CA LEU A 262 12.25 7.17 -3.06
C LEU A 262 12.70 7.53 -1.64
N GLN A 263 12.54 8.79 -1.24
CA GLN A 263 12.73 9.22 0.14
C GLN A 263 11.37 9.34 0.84
N VAL A 264 11.23 8.65 1.98
CA VAL A 264 10.01 8.63 2.80
C VAL A 264 10.28 9.34 4.13
N GLN A 265 9.46 10.33 4.48
CA GLN A 265 9.51 10.99 5.78
C GLN A 265 8.10 11.06 6.40
N SER A 266 7.94 10.49 7.59
CA SER A 266 6.71 10.61 8.36
C SER A 266 6.56 12.00 8.95
N ILE A 267 5.31 12.47 9.03
CA ILE A 267 4.95 13.59 9.88
C ILE A 267 4.38 13.02 11.18
N THR A 268 4.96 13.42 12.30
CA THR A 268 4.58 12.93 13.62
C THR A 268 4.14 14.04 14.54
N LEU A 269 3.23 13.71 15.46
CA LEU A 269 2.93 14.53 16.62
C LEU A 269 3.06 13.65 17.85
N LYS A 270 4.01 13.98 18.73
CA LYS A 270 4.22 13.27 19.99
C LYS A 270 4.04 14.21 21.17
N THR A 271 3.24 13.81 22.14
CA THR A 271 3.05 14.56 23.39
C THR A 271 3.50 13.72 24.58
N ALA A 272 4.04 14.38 25.61
CA ALA A 272 4.40 13.71 26.85
C ALA A 272 3.14 13.19 27.57
N PRO A 273 3.24 12.09 28.37
CA PRO A 273 2.13 11.59 29.18
C PRO A 273 1.52 12.64 30.13
N GLY A 274 2.31 13.62 30.58
CA GLY A 274 1.84 14.73 31.42
C GLY A 274 1.34 15.97 30.67
N SER A 275 1.20 15.91 29.33
CA SER A 275 0.77 17.08 28.55
C SER A 275 -0.67 17.47 28.88
N PHE A 276 -0.91 18.79 29.01
CA PHE A 276 -2.26 19.32 29.23
C PHE A 276 -3.20 19.06 28.04
N ILE A 277 -2.63 19.00 26.82
CA ILE A 277 -3.36 18.77 25.59
C ILE A 277 -2.93 17.40 25.04
N TYR A 278 -3.91 16.49 24.93
CA TYR A 278 -3.77 15.12 24.40
C TYR A 278 -2.60 14.34 24.99
N PRO A 279 -2.56 14.11 26.32
CA PRO A 279 -1.44 13.48 27.02
C PRO A 279 -1.05 12.13 26.41
N GLY A 280 0.23 11.94 26.15
CA GLY A 280 0.77 10.63 25.78
C GLY A 280 0.42 10.16 24.37
N SER A 281 0.13 11.08 23.44
CA SER A 281 -0.21 10.79 22.06
C SER A 281 1.04 10.54 21.22
N GLN A 282 0.93 9.65 20.22
CA GLN A 282 1.90 9.54 19.14
C GLN A 282 1.14 9.35 17.82
N TYR A 283 1.05 10.39 17.02
CA TYR A 283 0.37 10.36 15.73
C TYR A 283 1.40 10.18 14.62
N CYS A 284 1.05 9.43 13.59
CA CYS A 284 1.94 9.14 12.46
C CYS A 284 1.20 9.29 11.13
N LYS A 285 1.86 9.92 10.16
CA LYS A 285 1.54 9.76 8.73
C LYS A 285 2.39 8.63 8.17
N LEU A 286 1.77 7.55 7.73
CA LEU A 286 2.44 6.31 7.41
C LEU A 286 2.31 5.97 5.93
N LEU A 287 3.38 5.42 5.38
CA LEU A 287 3.37 4.70 4.12
C LEU A 287 2.54 3.43 4.31
N THR A 288 1.68 3.14 3.34
CA THR A 288 0.89 1.92 3.36
C THR A 288 1.60 0.77 2.63
N PRO A 289 1.37 -0.49 3.04
CA PRO A 289 1.95 -1.64 2.35
C PRO A 289 1.56 -1.71 0.87
N SER A 290 0.32 -1.36 0.52
CA SER A 290 -0.10 -1.40 -0.90
C SER A 290 0.63 -0.33 -1.73
N ARG A 291 0.81 0.89 -1.21
CA ARG A 291 1.60 1.94 -1.88
C ARG A 291 3.06 1.54 -2.06
N ALA A 292 3.63 0.88 -1.06
CA ALA A 292 4.97 0.33 -1.16
C ALA A 292 5.06 -0.79 -2.23
N LEU A 293 4.03 -1.65 -2.34
CA LEU A 293 3.98 -2.68 -3.38
C LEU A 293 3.81 -2.08 -4.78
N GLU A 294 2.97 -1.07 -4.94
CA GLU A 294 2.85 -0.34 -6.21
C GLU A 294 4.20 0.26 -6.61
N TYR A 295 4.93 0.88 -5.68
CA TYR A 295 6.27 1.38 -5.94
C TYR A 295 7.24 0.28 -6.41
N ILE A 296 7.20 -0.90 -5.78
CA ILE A 296 8.01 -2.07 -6.20
C ILE A 296 7.65 -2.51 -7.62
N MET A 297 6.35 -2.51 -7.96
CA MET A 297 5.84 -2.98 -9.25
C MET A 297 6.08 -2.00 -10.40
N THR A 298 6.05 -0.70 -10.14
CA THR A 298 6.03 0.33 -11.18
C THR A 298 7.04 1.46 -10.94
N ASP A 299 6.76 2.38 -10.02
CA ASP A 299 7.47 3.66 -9.89
C ASP A 299 8.97 3.48 -9.60
N GLY A 300 9.34 2.44 -8.84
CA GLY A 300 10.73 2.09 -8.54
C GLY A 300 11.53 1.60 -9.75
N LEU A 301 10.88 1.25 -10.86
CA LEU A 301 11.53 0.76 -12.09
C LEU A 301 11.64 1.84 -13.18
N ARG A 302 11.00 3.00 -13.00
CA ARG A 302 11.03 4.07 -14.00
C ARG A 302 12.45 4.59 -14.20
N GLY A 303 12.90 4.62 -15.45
CA GLY A 303 14.25 5.06 -15.82
C GLY A 303 15.37 4.07 -15.47
N THR A 304 15.06 2.81 -15.15
CA THR A 304 16.05 1.76 -14.90
C THR A 304 16.18 0.83 -16.11
N GLN A 305 17.36 0.24 -16.31
CA GLN A 305 17.64 -0.63 -17.45
C GLN A 305 17.47 -2.12 -17.06
N PRO A 306 16.82 -2.94 -17.91
CA PRO A 306 16.67 -4.40 -17.74
C PRO A 306 17.96 -5.18 -17.49
#